data_AF-A0A821EK24-F1
#
_entry.id   AF-A0A821EK24-F1
#
_cell.length_a   1.000
_cell.length_b   1.000
_cell.length_c   1.000
_cell.angle_alpha   90.00
_cell.angle_beta   90.00
_cell.angle_gamma   90.00
#
_symmetry.space_group_name_H-M   'P 1'
#
loop_
_entity.id
_entity.type
_entity.pdbx_description
1 polymer ?
#
loop_
_entity_poly.entity_id
_entity_poly.type
_entity_poly.pdbx_seq_one_letter_code
_entity_poly.pdbx_strand_id
1 'polypeptide(L)'
;MSLHQVRSSPLLAMATSAFNLAPSDNMMITNQSNTSLAHDFHSIELCFGHNPVCVSASEIGFARAFVRLALERRLLSRHLSELFSHSDLLRALYKREAFLRTDDGDLRKQFLAHIESLQLLDYKCFSNSYPDIEIFYHVIIVPTRARATGISSTTTVNPYIALAGILGSTKVIPLPSKNTLENKFKVKS
;
A
#
# COMPACT_ATOMS: atom_id res chain seq x y z
N MET A 1 7.03 -20.58 38.27
CA MET A 1 6.14 -20.57 37.08
C MET A 1 6.06 -19.12 36.60
N SER A 2 6.85 -18.75 35.61
CA SER A 2 6.93 -17.37 35.11
C SER A 2 5.80 -17.08 34.12
N LEU A 3 5.04 -16.03 34.41
CA LEU A 3 4.10 -15.40 33.50
C LEU A 3 4.86 -14.78 32.32
N HIS A 4 4.67 -15.34 31.13
CA HIS A 4 5.21 -14.78 29.89
C HIS A 4 4.34 -13.61 29.45
N GLN A 5 4.79 -12.39 29.77
CA GLN A 5 4.16 -11.15 29.35
C GLN A 5 4.37 -10.96 27.85
N VAL A 6 3.30 -11.09 27.08
CA VAL A 6 3.27 -10.81 25.64
C VAL A 6 3.57 -9.33 25.44
N ARG A 7 4.76 -9.01 24.94
CA ARG A 7 5.13 -7.66 24.51
C ARG A 7 4.37 -7.35 23.22
N SER A 8 3.30 -6.59 23.33
CA SER A 8 2.68 -5.91 22.20
C SER A 8 3.68 -4.93 21.57
N SER A 9 3.93 -5.09 20.27
CA SER A 9 4.79 -4.20 19.50
C SER A 9 4.16 -2.79 19.43
N PRO A 10 4.93 -1.71 19.69
CA PRO A 10 4.41 -0.33 19.66
C PRO A 10 3.76 0.06 18.33
N LEU A 11 4.16 -0.58 17.24
CA LEU A 11 3.64 -0.36 15.89
C LEU A 11 2.21 -0.90 15.72
N LEU A 12 1.86 -2.00 16.38
CA LEU A 12 0.52 -2.60 16.28
C LEU A 12 -0.53 -1.74 17.01
N ALA A 13 -0.12 -1.07 18.09
CA ALA A 13 -0.98 -0.15 18.84
C ALA A 13 -1.36 1.11 18.02
N MET A 14 -0.56 1.48 17.01
CA MET A 14 -0.85 2.63 16.15
C MET A 14 -1.93 2.36 15.10
N ALA A 15 -2.11 1.11 14.68
CA ALA A 15 -3.08 0.75 13.65
C ALA A 15 -4.53 0.78 14.15
N THR A 16 -4.74 0.65 15.46
CA THR A 16 -6.08 0.47 16.06
C THR A 16 -6.81 1.77 16.40
N SER A 17 -6.18 2.95 16.34
CA SER A 17 -6.75 4.21 16.87
C SER A 17 -7.42 5.14 15.85
N ALA A 18 -7.49 4.80 14.56
CA ALA A 18 -8.02 5.71 13.54
C ALA A 18 -9.39 5.26 12.99
N PHE A 19 -10.47 5.66 13.65
CA PHE A 19 -11.81 5.67 13.06
C PHE A 19 -12.48 7.03 13.25
N ASN A 20 -13.15 7.46 12.17
CA ASN A 20 -14.05 8.60 12.00
C ASN A 20 -13.41 9.92 11.53
N LEU A 21 -13.55 10.17 10.22
CA LEU A 21 -13.96 11.46 9.66
C LEU A 21 -14.72 11.21 8.34
N ALA A 22 -15.90 11.80 8.23
CA ALA A 22 -16.88 11.59 7.16
C ALA A 22 -16.46 12.19 5.80
N PRO A 23 -16.98 11.69 4.66
CA PRO A 23 -16.63 12.21 3.34
C PRO A 23 -17.61 13.30 2.89
N SER A 24 -17.08 14.41 2.36
CA SER A 24 -17.81 15.41 1.59
C SER A 24 -17.54 15.25 0.08
N ASP A 25 -18.61 15.45 -0.69
CA ASP A 25 -18.75 15.17 -2.12
C ASP A 25 -17.76 15.92 -3.03
N ASN A 26 -17.12 15.17 -3.95
CA ASN A 26 -16.97 15.59 -5.34
C ASN A 26 -16.44 14.44 -6.23
N MET A 27 -17.06 14.26 -7.39
CA MET A 27 -16.70 13.27 -8.41
C MET A 27 -15.27 13.46 -8.93
N MET A 28 -14.37 12.62 -8.45
CA MET A 28 -13.31 12.04 -9.26
C MET A 28 -13.44 10.53 -9.13
N ILE A 29 -13.31 9.80 -10.23
CA ILE A 29 -13.01 8.37 -10.19
C ILE A 29 -11.57 8.25 -9.70
N THR A 30 -11.35 8.58 -8.43
CA THR A 30 -10.16 8.16 -7.72
C THR A 30 -10.36 6.67 -7.49
N ASN A 31 -9.51 5.87 -8.15
CA ASN A 31 -9.10 4.60 -7.55
C ASN A 31 -8.78 4.94 -6.08
N GLN A 32 -9.69 4.62 -5.15
CA GLN A 32 -9.44 4.68 -3.72
C GLN A 32 -8.45 3.55 -3.40
N SER A 33 -7.26 3.65 -3.97
CA SER A 33 -6.07 3.05 -3.42
C SER A 33 -5.96 3.64 -2.03
N ASN A 34 -6.22 2.81 -1.04
CA ASN A 34 -6.13 3.21 0.36
C ASN A 34 -4.69 3.75 0.55
N THR A 35 -4.55 5.07 0.73
CA THR A 35 -3.25 5.77 0.86
C THR A 35 -2.81 5.88 2.32
N SER A 36 -3.47 5.13 3.21
CA SER A 36 -3.20 5.12 4.63
C SER A 36 -1.88 4.42 4.93
N LEU A 37 -1.12 5.00 5.86
CA LEU A 37 0.06 4.39 6.46
C LEU A 37 -0.21 2.95 6.94
N ALA A 38 -1.32 2.76 7.66
CA ALA A 38 -1.70 1.46 8.23
C ALA A 38 -1.97 0.41 7.14
N HIS A 39 -2.60 0.83 6.04
CA HIS A 39 -2.85 -0.06 4.91
C HIS A 39 -1.55 -0.51 4.25
N ASP A 40 -0.57 0.38 4.10
CA ASP A 40 0.71 0.06 3.47
C ASP A 40 1.55 -0.86 4.37
N PHE A 41 1.55 -0.63 5.68
CA PHE A 41 2.14 -1.54 6.66
C PHE A 41 1.49 -2.92 6.62
N HIS A 42 0.16 -3.00 6.65
CA HIS A 42 -0.54 -4.28 6.58
C HIS A 42 -0.29 -5.01 5.26
N SER A 43 -0.20 -4.27 4.14
CA SER A 43 0.14 -4.85 2.84
C SER A 43 1.52 -5.51 2.87
N ILE A 44 2.50 -4.88 3.51
CA ILE A 44 3.85 -5.45 3.67
C ILE A 44 3.80 -6.67 4.59
N GLU A 45 3.08 -6.62 5.70
CA GLU A 45 2.89 -7.77 6.58
C GLU A 45 2.25 -8.95 5.85
N LEU A 46 1.25 -8.72 5.01
CA LEU A 46 0.65 -9.80 4.20
C LEU A 46 1.63 -10.38 3.18
N CYS A 47 2.49 -9.56 2.58
CA CYS A 47 3.50 -10.02 1.62
C CYS A 47 4.60 -10.87 2.27
N PHE A 48 5.01 -10.57 3.51
CA PHE A 48 6.17 -11.20 4.16
C PHE A 48 5.82 -12.12 5.34
N GLY A 49 4.62 -12.00 5.92
CA GLY A 49 4.23 -12.58 7.21
C GLY A 49 4.05 -14.10 7.24
N HIS A 50 4.07 -14.78 6.10
CA HIS A 50 3.88 -16.23 6.01
C HIS A 50 5.11 -17.02 5.49
N ASN A 51 6.25 -16.37 5.24
CA ASN A 51 7.42 -17.07 4.68
C ASN A 51 8.66 -17.00 5.61
N PRO A 52 8.95 -18.07 6.38
CA PRO A 52 10.02 -18.10 7.37
C PRO A 52 11.45 -18.06 6.78
N VAL A 53 11.58 -17.99 5.44
CA VAL A 53 12.87 -18.02 4.72
C VAL A 53 13.30 -16.63 4.24
N CYS A 54 12.44 -15.60 4.29
CA CYS A 54 12.86 -14.28 3.81
C CYS A 54 13.75 -13.57 4.87
N VAL A 55 14.96 -13.17 4.46
CA VAL A 55 15.88 -12.32 5.24
C VAL A 55 15.23 -10.97 5.66
N SER A 56 14.07 -10.64 5.07
CA SER A 56 13.21 -9.52 5.42
C SER A 56 12.27 -9.75 6.62
N ALA A 57 12.29 -10.92 7.27
CA ALA A 57 11.47 -11.20 8.47
C ALA A 57 11.95 -10.47 9.75
N SER A 58 13.06 -9.73 9.68
CA SER A 58 13.51 -8.84 10.76
C SER A 58 12.72 -7.52 10.74
N GLU A 59 12.53 -6.89 11.90
CA GLU A 59 11.99 -5.52 12.02
C GLU A 59 12.71 -4.52 11.09
N ILE A 60 14.02 -4.70 10.88
CA ILE A 60 14.83 -3.90 9.97
C ILE A 60 14.45 -4.17 8.50
N GLY A 61 14.16 -5.44 8.18
CA GLY A 61 13.69 -5.87 6.86
C GLY A 61 12.33 -5.26 6.52
N PHE A 62 11.40 -5.30 7.48
CA PHE A 62 10.09 -4.65 7.38
C PHE A 62 10.21 -3.15 7.16
N ALA A 63 11.02 -2.44 7.96
CA ALA A 63 11.25 -1.01 7.77
C ALA A 63 11.83 -0.70 6.39
N ARG A 64 12.79 -1.51 5.91
CA ARG A 64 13.40 -1.39 4.59
C ARG A 64 12.41 -1.65 3.45
N ALA A 65 11.48 -2.60 3.61
CA ALA A 65 10.42 -2.87 2.66
C ALA A 65 9.41 -1.72 2.63
N PHE A 66 9.05 -1.19 3.80
CA PHE A 66 8.17 -0.03 3.95
C PHE A 66 8.69 1.20 3.25
N VAL A 67 9.95 1.57 3.47
CA VAL A 67 10.54 2.74 2.80
C VAL A 67 10.55 2.56 1.28
N ARG A 68 10.88 1.36 0.77
CA ARG A 68 10.83 1.06 -0.68
C ARG A 68 9.41 1.20 -1.24
N LEU A 69 8.41 0.61 -0.57
CA LEU A 69 7.01 0.68 -1.01
C LEU A 69 6.51 2.13 -1.01
N ALA A 70 6.80 2.87 0.06
CA ALA A 70 6.39 4.25 0.22
C ALA A 70 7.07 5.19 -0.80
N LEU A 71 8.30 4.90 -1.24
CA LEU A 71 8.96 5.63 -2.33
C LEU A 71 8.33 5.34 -3.69
N GLU A 72 8.11 4.06 -4.01
CA GLU A 72 7.49 3.65 -5.28
C GLU A 72 6.04 4.14 -5.41
N ARG A 73 5.32 4.26 -4.29
CA ARG A 73 3.97 4.87 -4.24
C ARG A 73 3.97 6.39 -4.10
N ARG A 74 5.13 7.03 -3.93
CA ARG A 74 5.27 8.48 -3.70
C ARG A 74 4.50 8.97 -2.45
N LEU A 75 4.47 8.16 -1.39
CA LEU A 75 3.76 8.45 -0.13
C LEU A 75 4.67 8.59 1.10
N LEU A 76 5.97 8.30 1.00
CA LEU A 76 6.94 8.40 2.11
C LEU A 76 6.87 9.71 2.96
N SER A 77 6.90 10.90 2.35
CA SER A 77 6.78 12.17 3.08
C SER A 77 5.48 12.23 3.88
N ARG A 78 4.34 11.94 3.22
CA ARG A 78 3.02 11.92 3.85
C ARG A 78 2.96 10.95 5.03
N HIS A 79 3.47 9.75 4.84
CA HIS A 79 3.52 8.70 5.87
C HIS A 79 4.37 9.11 7.08
N LEU A 80 5.52 9.74 6.85
CA LEU A 80 6.37 10.25 7.93
C LEU A 80 5.76 11.48 8.61
N SER A 81 5.07 12.34 7.86
CA SER A 81 4.32 13.47 8.42
C SER A 81 3.20 12.99 9.34
N GLU A 82 2.46 11.96 8.92
CA GLU A 82 1.46 11.28 9.75
C GLU A 82 2.10 10.66 11.00
N LEU A 83 3.26 10.02 10.87
CA LEU A 83 4.00 9.51 12.04
C LEU A 83 4.42 10.65 12.99
N PHE A 84 4.85 11.79 12.45
CA PHE A 84 5.34 12.93 13.23
C PHE A 84 4.24 13.70 13.97
N SER A 85 2.98 13.59 13.55
CA SER A 85 1.84 14.21 14.23
C SER A 85 1.52 13.54 15.57
N HIS A 86 1.97 12.30 15.80
CA HIS A 86 1.74 11.52 17.01
C HIS A 86 2.79 11.82 18.11
N SER A 87 2.79 13.06 18.61
CA SER A 87 3.79 13.57 19.55
C SER A 87 3.89 12.78 20.86
N ASP A 88 2.76 12.28 21.40
CA ASP A 88 2.73 11.47 22.62
C ASP A 88 3.47 10.15 22.47
N LEU A 89 3.31 9.49 21.32
CA LEU A 89 4.03 8.26 21.04
C LEU A 89 5.52 8.52 20.87
N LEU A 90 5.89 9.57 20.13
CA LEU A 90 7.29 9.93 19.95
C LEU A 90 7.96 10.23 21.30
N ARG A 91 7.23 10.84 22.23
CA ARG A 91 7.69 11.08 23.60
C ARG A 91 7.93 9.79 24.40
N ALA A 92 7.14 8.75 24.17
CA ALA A 92 7.30 7.45 24.81
C ALA A 92 8.46 6.63 24.22
N LEU A 93 8.71 6.74 22.91
CA LEU A 93 9.68 5.89 22.19
C LEU A 93 11.07 6.52 22.03
N TYR A 94 11.18 7.85 22.04
CA TYR A 94 12.45 8.56 21.77
C TYR A 94 12.89 9.45 22.92
N LYS A 95 14.21 9.65 23.05
CA LYS A 95 14.82 10.61 24.00
C LYS A 95 14.51 12.05 23.60
N ARG A 96 14.52 12.98 24.56
CA ARG A 96 14.21 14.41 24.34
C ARG A 96 15.07 15.04 23.23
N GLU A 97 16.35 14.72 23.19
CA GLU A 97 17.32 15.22 22.20
C GLU A 97 17.22 14.51 20.84
N ALA A 98 16.29 13.56 20.67
CA ALA A 98 16.13 12.89 19.38
C ALA A 98 15.56 13.87 18.36
N PHE A 99 16.06 13.79 17.13
CA PHE A 99 15.54 14.53 15.97
C PHE A 99 14.00 14.52 15.86
N LEU A 100 13.40 13.36 16.17
CA LEU A 100 11.95 13.16 16.11
C LEU A 100 11.17 13.85 17.24
N ARG A 101 11.84 14.34 18.29
CA ARG A 101 11.23 15.04 19.42
C ARG A 101 11.63 16.50 19.52
N THR A 102 12.59 16.96 18.73
CA THR A 102 13.06 18.35 18.73
C THR A 102 11.87 19.31 18.58
N ASP A 103 11.81 20.33 19.45
CA ASP A 103 10.74 21.34 19.50
C ASP A 103 10.77 22.26 18.26
N ASP A 104 11.90 22.27 17.55
CA ASP A 104 12.09 22.94 16.26
C ASP A 104 11.35 22.20 15.14
N GLY A 105 10.03 22.40 15.08
CA GLY A 105 9.17 21.86 14.02
C GLY A 105 9.65 22.18 12.60
N ASP A 106 10.51 23.18 12.44
CA ASP A 106 11.11 23.59 11.18
C ASP A 106 12.14 22.58 10.65
N LEU A 107 12.87 21.87 11.51
CA LEU A 107 13.81 20.83 11.07
C LEU A 107 13.08 19.62 10.48
N ARG A 108 11.94 19.22 11.09
CA ARG A 108 11.13 18.11 10.58
C ARG A 108 10.47 18.48 9.25
N LYS A 109 9.96 19.71 9.14
CA LYS A 109 9.42 20.24 7.87
C LYS A 109 10.49 20.25 6.78
N GLN A 110 11.70 20.71 7.09
CA GLN A 110 12.81 20.70 6.14
C GLN A 110 13.15 19.27 5.70
N PHE A 111 13.25 18.32 6.63
CA PHE A 111 13.49 16.92 6.32
C PHE A 111 12.40 16.32 5.42
N LEU A 112 11.12 16.58 5.72
CA LEU A 112 10.00 16.15 4.89
C LEU A 112 10.07 16.77 3.48
N ALA A 113 10.38 18.06 3.37
CA ALA A 113 10.54 18.73 2.08
C ALA A 113 11.67 18.12 1.22
N HIS A 114 12.78 17.71 1.85
CA HIS A 114 13.83 16.97 1.14
C HIS A 114 13.33 15.61 0.64
N ILE A 115 12.51 14.90 1.42
CA ILE A 115 11.92 13.63 0.99
C ILE A 115 10.91 13.84 -0.14
N GLU A 116 10.11 14.89 -0.11
CA GLU A 116 9.17 15.23 -1.19
C GLU A 116 9.89 15.42 -2.52
N SER A 117 11.09 16.01 -2.51
CA SER A 117 11.90 16.11 -3.73
C SER A 117 12.27 14.74 -4.32
N LEU A 118 12.47 13.71 -3.48
CA LEU A 118 12.71 12.35 -3.95
C LEU A 118 11.45 11.76 -4.60
N GLN A 119 10.27 12.05 -4.08
CA GLN A 119 9.01 11.51 -4.59
C GLN A 119 8.62 12.00 -5.99
N LEU A 120 9.32 13.01 -6.53
CA LEU A 120 9.19 13.43 -7.92
C LEU A 120 9.77 12.40 -8.90
N LEU A 121 10.58 11.45 -8.41
CA LEU A 121 11.25 10.43 -9.21
C LEU A 121 10.42 9.14 -9.29
N ASP A 122 10.51 8.46 -10.43
CA ASP A 122 9.86 7.17 -10.68
C ASP A 122 10.69 6.00 -10.15
N TYR A 123 10.57 5.74 -8.85
CA TYR A 123 11.22 4.58 -8.25
C TYR A 123 10.49 3.27 -8.55
N LYS A 124 11.27 2.22 -8.86
CA LYS A 124 10.83 0.82 -8.94
C LYS A 124 11.54 -0.07 -7.90
N CYS A 125 11.88 0.53 -6.76
CA CYS A 125 12.76 -0.10 -5.78
C CYS A 125 12.07 -1.18 -4.94
N PHE A 126 10.74 -1.15 -4.81
CA PHE A 126 10.00 -2.22 -4.15
C PHE A 126 9.81 -3.40 -5.10
N SER A 127 9.21 -3.14 -6.27
CA SER A 127 8.91 -4.19 -7.26
C SER A 127 10.16 -4.92 -7.74
N ASN A 128 11.28 -4.21 -7.96
CA ASN A 128 12.53 -4.85 -8.39
C ASN A 128 13.27 -5.60 -7.28
N SER A 129 13.09 -5.20 -6.01
CA SER A 129 13.75 -5.90 -4.89
C SER A 129 13.01 -7.17 -4.51
N TYR A 130 11.74 -7.28 -4.89
CA TYR A 130 10.87 -8.36 -4.49
C TYR A 130 10.02 -8.89 -5.67
N PRO A 131 10.68 -9.45 -6.70
CA PRO A 131 9.99 -9.94 -7.89
C PRO A 131 9.04 -11.10 -7.57
N ASP A 132 9.35 -11.93 -6.56
CA ASP A 132 8.54 -13.11 -6.23
C ASP A 132 7.32 -12.80 -5.31
N ILE A 133 7.00 -11.53 -5.05
CA ILE A 133 5.84 -11.17 -4.22
C ILE A 133 4.55 -11.50 -4.97
N GLU A 134 3.59 -12.04 -4.21
CA GLU A 134 2.24 -12.22 -4.68
C GLU A 134 1.48 -10.88 -4.63
N ILE A 135 1.17 -10.34 -5.81
CA ILE A 135 0.47 -9.07 -5.98
C ILE A 135 -1.02 -9.35 -6.22
N PHE A 136 -1.87 -8.56 -5.57
CA PHE A 136 -3.31 -8.58 -5.80
C PHE A 136 -3.68 -7.64 -6.94
N TYR A 137 -4.16 -8.20 -8.06
CA TYR A 137 -4.64 -7.45 -9.20
C TYR A 137 -6.15 -7.28 -9.12
N HIS A 138 -6.59 -6.04 -9.31
CA HIS A 138 -7.99 -5.69 -9.46
C HIS A 138 -8.22 -5.17 -10.89
N VAL A 139 -8.88 -5.99 -11.70
CA VAL A 139 -9.14 -5.70 -13.11
C VAL A 139 -10.60 -5.29 -13.27
N ILE A 140 -10.81 -4.11 -13.84
CA ILE A 140 -12.13 -3.58 -14.18
C ILE A 140 -12.22 -3.45 -15.70
N ILE A 141 -13.21 -4.11 -16.30
CA ILE A 141 -13.54 -4.04 -17.71
C ILE A 141 -14.63 -2.99 -17.86
N VAL A 142 -14.33 -1.92 -18.57
CA VAL A 142 -15.29 -0.84 -18.85
C VAL A 142 -15.76 -0.99 -20.30
N PRO A 143 -16.92 -1.63 -20.57
CA PRO A 143 -17.44 -1.74 -21.92
C PRO A 143 -17.95 -0.37 -22.39
N THR A 144 -17.64 -0.01 -23.64
CA THR A 144 -18.24 1.18 -24.27
C THR A 144 -19.75 0.96 -24.41
N ARG A 145 -20.57 1.91 -23.95
CA ARG A 145 -22.03 1.85 -24.13
C ARG A 145 -22.36 1.70 -25.63
N ALA A 146 -23.19 0.72 -25.97
CA ALA A 146 -23.68 0.55 -27.33
C ALA A 146 -24.44 1.81 -27.80
N ARG A 147 -24.39 2.07 -29.10
CA ARG A 147 -24.93 3.25 -29.81
C ARG A 147 -26.38 3.58 -29.43
N ALA A 148 -26.79 4.81 -29.76
CA ALA A 148 -28.10 5.45 -29.50
C ALA A 148 -29.38 4.68 -29.94
N THR A 149 -29.26 3.46 -30.47
CA THR A 149 -30.35 2.62 -30.95
C THR A 149 -30.86 1.59 -29.93
N GLY A 150 -30.51 1.72 -28.64
CA GLY A 150 -31.17 1.01 -27.54
C GLY A 150 -30.92 -0.51 -27.43
N ILE A 151 -30.05 -1.09 -28.27
CA ILE A 151 -29.69 -2.51 -28.18
C ILE A 151 -28.47 -2.64 -27.26
N SER A 152 -28.70 -3.11 -26.04
CA SER A 152 -27.63 -3.53 -25.14
C SER A 152 -26.99 -4.81 -25.70
N SER A 153 -25.82 -4.68 -26.35
CA SER A 153 -25.04 -5.84 -26.78
C SER A 153 -24.56 -6.60 -25.55
N THR A 154 -25.23 -7.70 -25.22
CA THR A 154 -24.74 -8.67 -24.24
C THR A 154 -23.67 -9.53 -24.91
N THR A 155 -22.47 -9.57 -24.33
CA THR A 155 -21.39 -10.41 -24.84
C THR A 155 -21.78 -11.88 -24.64
N THR A 156 -21.91 -12.63 -25.72
CA THR A 156 -22.27 -14.06 -25.68
C THR A 156 -21.06 -14.99 -25.58
N VAL A 157 -19.85 -14.47 -25.77
CA VAL A 157 -18.57 -15.19 -25.69
C VAL A 157 -18.11 -15.31 -24.22
N ASN A 158 -17.28 -16.31 -23.90
CA ASN A 158 -16.60 -16.42 -22.61
C ASN A 158 -15.28 -15.61 -22.66
N PRO A 159 -15.23 -14.39 -22.09
CA PRO A 159 -14.01 -13.60 -22.10
C PRO A 159 -12.94 -14.20 -21.18
N TYR A 160 -11.69 -13.92 -21.52
CA TYR A 160 -10.52 -14.19 -20.69
C TYR A 160 -9.61 -12.96 -20.65
N ILE A 161 -8.76 -12.90 -19.65
CA ILE A 161 -7.75 -11.85 -19.47
C ILE A 161 -6.37 -12.48 -19.36
N ALA A 162 -5.35 -11.78 -19.87
CA ALA A 162 -3.94 -12.08 -19.61
C ALA A 162 -3.24 -10.74 -19.37
N LEU A 163 -2.51 -10.62 -18.27
CA LEU A 163 -1.76 -9.42 -17.94
C LEU A 163 -0.29 -9.65 -18.29
N ALA A 164 0.34 -8.66 -18.90
CA ALA A 164 1.78 -8.66 -19.16
C ALA A 164 2.37 -7.35 -18.64
N GLY A 165 3.50 -7.44 -17.96
CA GLY A 165 4.25 -6.33 -17.41
C GLY A 165 5.75 -6.54 -17.57
N ILE A 166 6.53 -5.67 -16.94
CA ILE A 166 7.99 -5.67 -17.05
C ILE A 166 8.62 -6.92 -16.39
N LEU A 167 8.01 -7.39 -15.31
CA LEU A 167 8.53 -8.52 -14.52
C LEU A 167 8.03 -9.88 -15.02
N GLY A 168 6.99 -9.92 -15.86
CA GLY A 168 6.46 -11.17 -16.37
C GLY A 168 5.06 -11.04 -16.97
N SER A 169 4.45 -12.20 -17.23
CA SER A 169 3.08 -12.28 -17.73
C SER A 169 2.30 -13.38 -17.01
N THR A 170 0.99 -13.17 -16.89
CA THR A 170 0.08 -14.17 -16.34
C THR A 170 -0.24 -15.21 -17.40
N LYS A 171 -0.62 -16.41 -16.94
CA LYS A 171 -1.38 -17.33 -17.80
C LYS A 171 -2.72 -16.71 -18.16
N VAL A 172 -3.41 -17.32 -19.13
CA VAL A 172 -4.79 -16.96 -19.48
C VAL A 172 -5.70 -17.21 -18.27
N ILE A 173 -6.41 -16.17 -17.83
CA ILE A 173 -7.34 -16.20 -16.71
C ILE A 173 -8.76 -16.07 -17.29
N PRO A 174 -9.56 -17.15 -17.32
CA PRO A 174 -10.95 -17.07 -17.75
C PRO A 174 -11.76 -16.25 -16.73
N LEU A 175 -12.70 -15.43 -17.21
CA LEU A 175 -13.61 -14.74 -16.29
C LEU A 175 -14.67 -15.70 -15.72
N PRO A 176 -15.09 -15.52 -14.45
CA PRO A 176 -16.10 -16.37 -13.82
C PRO A 176 -17.44 -16.41 -14.58
N SER A 177 -17.83 -15.29 -15.19
CA SER A 177 -19.05 -15.21 -16.01
C SER A 177 -18.86 -14.25 -17.19
N LYS A 178 -19.72 -14.40 -18.21
CA LYS A 178 -19.70 -13.57 -19.43
C LYS A 178 -19.91 -12.08 -19.16
N ASN A 179 -20.63 -11.76 -18.09
CA ASN A 179 -20.97 -10.40 -17.69
C ASN A 179 -20.09 -9.91 -16.53
N THR A 180 -19.06 -10.67 -16.15
CA THR A 180 -18.12 -10.23 -15.11
C THR A 180 -17.30 -9.07 -15.66
N LEU A 181 -17.54 -7.88 -15.11
CA LEU A 181 -16.79 -6.66 -15.43
C LEU A 181 -15.74 -6.32 -14.37
N GLU A 182 -15.75 -7.00 -13.24
CA GLU A 182 -14.79 -6.80 -12.15
C GLU A 182 -14.22 -8.15 -11.75
N ASN A 183 -12.90 -8.30 -11.77
CA ASN A 183 -12.23 -9.49 -11.30
C ASN A 183 -11.05 -9.14 -10.40
N LYS A 184 -10.90 -9.90 -9.32
CA LYS A 184 -9.88 -9.72 -8.29
C LYS A 184 -9.14 -11.03 -8.10
N PHE A 185 -7.83 -11.04 -8.31
CA PHE A 185 -7.03 -12.26 -8.24
C PHE A 185 -5.60 -11.94 -7.84
N LYS A 186 -4.93 -12.96 -7.30
CA LYS A 186 -3.53 -12.88 -6.92
C LYS A 186 -2.64 -13.53 -7.96
N VAL A 187 -1.49 -12.92 -8.24
CA VAL A 187 -0.46 -13.48 -9.12
C VAL A 187 0.90 -13.23 -8.48
N LYS A 188 1.77 -14.24 -8.53
CA LYS A 188 3.20 -14.03 -8.30
C LYS A 188 3.78 -13.28 -9.50
N SER A 189 4.49 -12.18 -9.22
CA SER A 189 5.13 -11.40 -10.27
C SER A 189 6.35 -12.11 -10.88
#